data_AF-A0A9N9JGS2-F1
#
_entry.id   AF-A0A9N9JGS2-F1
#
_cell.length_a   1.000
_cell.length_b   1.000
_cell.length_c   1.000
_cell.angle_alpha   90.00
_cell.angle_beta   90.00
_cell.angle_gamma   90.00
#
_symmetry.space_group_name_H-M   'P 1'
#
loop_
_entity.id
_entity.type
_entity.pdbx_description
1 polymer ?
#
loop_
_entity_poly.entity_id
_entity_poly.type
_entity_poly.pdbx_seq_one_letter_code
_entity_poly.pdbx_strand_id
1 'polypeptide(L)'
;NIEEVGRGGFSVVYKTSYGTNDEVAIKIIKDSHKNQKLFLNELKAYHEFRKYRGISMDKNTGDFILVLNYVRFGSLCDNLKDIFKLEWKI
;
A
#
# COMPACT_ATOMS: atom_id res chain seq x y z
N ASN A 1 -14.58 -9.64 -1.20
CA ASN A 1 -14.78 -8.60 -0.16
C ASN A 1 -13.59 -7.68 -0.12
N ILE A 2 -13.84 -6.39 0.07
CA ILE A 2 -12.82 -5.35 0.27
C ILE A 2 -12.70 -5.11 1.77
N GLU A 3 -11.49 -5.12 2.30
CA GLU A 3 -11.19 -4.97 3.73
C GLU A 3 -10.19 -3.83 3.92
N GLU A 4 -10.44 -2.91 4.85
CA GLU A 4 -9.44 -1.91 5.23
C GLU A 4 -8.36 -2.55 6.10
N VAL A 5 -7.11 -2.44 5.70
CA VAL A 5 -5.96 -3.04 6.40
C VAL A 5 -5.02 -2.01 7.02
N GLY A 6 -5.21 -0.73 6.69
CA GLY A 6 -4.40 0.32 7.27
C GLY A 6 -4.83 1.72 6.86
N ARG A 7 -4.69 2.66 7.78
CA ARG A 7 -5.02 4.07 7.58
C ARG A 7 -3.90 4.93 8.15
N GLY A 8 -3.31 5.74 7.28
CA GLY A 8 -2.33 6.77 7.66
C GLY A 8 -2.89 8.17 7.49
N GLY A 9 -2.06 9.17 7.77
CA GLY A 9 -2.43 10.59 7.60
C GLY A 9 -2.79 10.95 6.15
N PHE A 10 -2.13 10.33 5.17
CA PHE A 10 -2.24 10.70 3.75
C PHE A 10 -2.90 9.62 2.87
N SER A 11 -3.20 8.44 3.42
CA SER A 11 -3.71 7.33 2.60
C SER A 11 -4.52 6.32 3.40
N VAL A 12 -5.39 5.60 2.71
CA VAL A 12 -6.05 4.38 3.22
C VAL A 12 -5.64 3.21 2.34
N VAL A 13 -5.40 2.06 2.95
CA VAL A 13 -5.03 0.82 2.27
C VAL A 13 -6.13 -0.21 2.49
N TYR A 14 -6.59 -0.79 1.39
CA TYR A 14 -7.54 -1.89 1.38
C TYR A 14 -6.89 -3.15 0.81
N LYS A 15 -7.36 -4.31 1.25
CA LYS A 15 -7.06 -5.61 0.68
C LYS A 15 -8.29 -6.11 -0.07
N THR A 16 -8.09 -6.68 -1.24
CA THR A 16 -9.14 -7.40 -1.97
C THR A 16 -8.57 -8.55 -2.80
N SER A 17 -9.43 -9.52 -3.11
CA SER A 17 -9.16 -10.56 -4.09
C SER A 17 -9.18 -9.96 -5.51
N TYR A 18 -8.23 -10.38 -6.35
CA TYR A 18 -8.16 -10.08 -7.78
C TYR A 18 -8.03 -11.40 -8.55
N GLY A 19 -9.13 -11.84 -9.17
CA GLY A 19 -9.20 -13.18 -9.77
C GLY A 19 -9.35 -14.29 -8.72
N THR A 20 -8.91 -15.50 -9.06
CA THR A 20 -9.17 -16.71 -8.26
C THR A 20 -8.24 -16.88 -7.05
N ASN A 21 -6.96 -16.51 -7.15
CA ASN A 21 -5.97 -16.76 -6.10
C ASN A 21 -5.03 -15.58 -5.80
N ASP A 22 -5.30 -14.40 -6.36
CA ASP A 22 -4.43 -13.24 -6.20
C ASP A 22 -5.04 -12.24 -5.21
N GLU A 23 -4.21 -11.73 -4.31
CA GLU A 23 -4.58 -10.67 -3.37
C GLU A 23 -3.82 -9.39 -3.71
N VAL A 24 -4.54 -8.29 -3.79
CA VAL A 24 -3.98 -6.98 -4.09
C VAL A 24 -4.24 -6.01 -2.95
N ALA A 25 -3.26 -5.13 -2.73
CA ALA A 25 -3.44 -3.97 -1.86
C ALA A 25 -3.80 -2.77 -2.74
N ILE A 26 -4.92 -2.12 -2.41
CA ILE A 26 -5.40 -0.90 -3.03
C ILE A 26 -5.07 0.25 -2.08
N LYS A 27 -4.10 1.09 -2.45
CA LYS A 27 -3.72 2.27 -1.68
C LYS A 27 -4.30 3.52 -2.32
N ILE A 28 -5.23 4.16 -1.64
CA ILE A 28 -5.83 5.43 -2.06
C ILE A 28 -5.05 6.56 -1.41
N ILE A 29 -4.48 7.47 -2.20
CA ILE A 29 -3.73 8.63 -1.71
C ILE A 29 -4.67 9.82 -1.67
N LYS A 30 -5.05 10.22 -0.46
CA LYS A 30 -6.04 11.28 -0.23
C LYS A 30 -5.53 12.62 -0.74
N ASP A 31 -6.44 13.41 -1.31
CA ASP A 31 -6.16 14.75 -1.83
C ASP A 31 -5.03 14.80 -2.88
N SER A 32 -4.72 13.66 -3.50
CA SER A 32 -3.67 13.57 -4.52
C SER A 32 -4.07 14.25 -5.83
N HIS A 33 -5.37 14.46 -6.05
CA HIS A 33 -5.86 15.35 -7.11
C HIS A 33 -5.44 16.82 -6.89
N LYS A 34 -5.34 17.27 -5.64
CA LYS A 34 -4.91 18.63 -5.28
C LYS A 34 -3.39 18.75 -5.26
N ASN A 35 -2.70 17.67 -4.87
CA ASN A 35 -1.26 17.64 -4.76
C ASN A 35 -0.67 16.34 -5.33
N GLN A 36 -0.42 16.36 -6.64
CA GLN A 36 0.13 15.22 -7.37
C GLN A 36 1.54 14.83 -6.89
N LYS A 37 2.28 15.72 -6.22
CA LYS A 37 3.60 15.43 -5.67
C LYS A 37 3.55 14.32 -4.62
N LEU A 38 2.50 14.26 -3.81
CA LEU A 38 2.30 13.18 -2.82
C LEU A 38 2.25 11.82 -3.52
N PHE A 39 1.45 11.73 -4.59
CA PHE A 39 1.35 10.51 -5.38
C PHE A 39 2.65 10.16 -6.10
N LEU A 40 3.32 11.11 -6.74
CA LEU A 40 4.58 10.86 -7.45
C LEU A 40 5.70 10.40 -6.52
N ASN A 41 5.79 10.96 -5.30
CA ASN A 41 6.77 10.51 -4.31
C ASN A 41 6.53 9.05 -3.90
N GLU A 42 5.27 8.72 -3.63
CA GLU A 42 4.88 7.35 -3.27
C GLU A 42 5.14 6.37 -4.43
N LEU A 43 4.76 6.75 -5.65
CA LEU A 43 4.98 5.94 -6.84
C LEU A 43 6.48 5.70 -7.09
N LYS A 44 7.33 6.73 -6.93
CA LYS A 44 8.79 6.58 -7.05
C LYS A 44 9.33 5.56 -6.05
N ALA A 45 8.90 5.63 -4.79
CA ALA A 45 9.32 4.69 -3.76
C ALA A 45 8.95 3.24 -4.14
N TYR A 46 7.75 2.98 -4.68
CA TYR A 46 7.36 1.63 -5.13
C TYR A 46 7.97 1.21 -6.47
N HIS A 47 8.32 2.17 -7.32
CA HIS A 47 8.94 1.92 -8.62
C HIS A 47 10.34 1.35 -8.47
N GLU A 48 11.14 1.87 -7.53
CA GLU A 48 12.48 1.36 -7.23
C GLU A 48 12.46 -0.14 -6.88
N PHE A 49 11.40 -0.61 -6.23
CA PHE A 49 11.25 -2.01 -5.86
C PHE A 49 10.45 -2.85 -6.87
N ARG A 50 9.95 -2.26 -7.96
CA ARG A 50 9.04 -2.90 -8.93
C ARG A 50 7.82 -3.58 -8.26
N LYS A 51 7.31 -2.99 -7.18
CA LYS A 51 6.27 -3.59 -6.32
C LYS A 51 4.84 -3.14 -6.64
N TYR A 52 4.63 -2.35 -7.69
CA TYR A 52 3.30 -1.92 -8.12
C TYR A 52 2.82 -2.71 -9.34
N ARG A 53 1.54 -3.07 -9.34
CA ARG A 53 0.85 -3.74 -10.46
C ARG A 53 0.21 -2.75 -11.42
N GLY A 54 -0.19 -1.58 -10.93
CA GLY A 54 -0.87 -0.60 -11.75
C GLY A 54 -1.26 0.67 -10.99
N ILE A 55 -1.81 1.62 -11.74
CA ILE A 55 -2.27 2.91 -11.27
C ILE A 55 -3.69 3.10 -11.79
N SER A 56 -4.56 3.66 -10.95
CA SER A 56 -5.93 4.05 -11.31
C SER A 56 -6.27 5.38 -10.64
N MET A 57 -7.51 5.83 -10.80
CA MET A 57 -8.03 7.05 -10.21
C MET A 57 -9.48 6.82 -9.76
N ASP A 58 -9.80 7.28 -8.56
CA ASP A 58 -11.17 7.29 -8.07
C ASP A 58 -11.99 8.33 -8.84
N LYS A 59 -13.11 7.92 -9.42
CA LYS A 59 -13.92 8.79 -10.29
C LYS A 59 -14.69 9.88 -9.53
N ASN A 60 -14.93 9.70 -8.24
CA ASN A 60 -15.72 10.63 -7.45
C ASN A 60 -14.85 11.74 -6.85
N THR A 61 -13.65 11.37 -6.42
CA THR A 61 -12.71 12.27 -5.72
C THR A 61 -11.58 12.76 -6.61
N GLY A 62 -11.27 12.04 -7.70
CA GLY A 62 -10.08 12.28 -8.51
C GLY A 62 -8.78 11.79 -7.86
N ASP A 63 -8.85 11.19 -6.66
CA ASP A 63 -7.67 10.72 -5.96
C ASP A 63 -7.05 9.52 -6.68
N PHE A 64 -5.73 9.55 -6.79
CA PHE A 64 -4.96 8.47 -7.37
C PHE A 64 -4.96 7.23 -6.49
N ILE A 65 -5.05 6.09 -7.18
CA ILE A 65 -5.07 4.75 -6.60
C ILE A 65 -3.82 4.02 -7.08
N LEU A 66 -3.05 3.49 -6.14
CA LEU A 66 -1.92 2.61 -6.42
C LEU A 66 -2.32 1.16 -6.13
N VAL A 67 -2.15 0.27 -7.11
CA VAL A 67 -2.42 -1.16 -6.98
C VAL A 67 -1.11 -1.89 -6.77
N LEU A 68 -0.99 -2.61 -5.65
CA LEU A 68 0.22 -3.29 -5.20
C LEU A 68 -0.05 -4.78 -4.99
N ASN A 69 1.02 -5.58 -4.95
CA ASN A 69 0.96 -6.93 -4.38
C ASN A 69 0.58 -6.85 -2.90
N TYR A 70 -0.40 -7.63 -2.44
CA TYR A 70 -0.67 -7.74 -1.01
C TYR A 70 0.40 -8.60 -0.33
N VAL A 71 0.85 -8.16 0.85
CA VAL A 71 1.82 -8.90 1.68
C VAL A 71 1.12 -9.37 2.95
N ARG A 72 1.13 -10.69 3.19
CA ARG A 72 0.34 -11.32 4.26
C ARG A 72 0.92 -11.14 5.67
N PHE A 73 2.20 -10.83 5.80
CA PHE A 73 2.90 -10.81 7.08
C PHE A 73 2.75 -9.49 7.87
N GLY A 74 1.83 -8.61 7.44
CA GLY A 74 1.57 -7.36 8.16
C GLY A 74 2.69 -6.33 8.03
N SER A 75 2.70 -5.37 8.95
CA SER A 75 3.65 -4.26 8.94
C SER A 75 4.90 -4.55 9.79
N LEU A 76 5.96 -3.76 9.59
CA LEU A 76 7.13 -3.80 10.46
C LEU A 76 6.77 -3.52 11.93
N CYS A 77 5.81 -2.62 12.18
CA CYS A 77 5.30 -2.33 13.52
C CYS A 77 4.69 -3.56 14.19
N ASP A 78 3.96 -4.38 13.44
CA ASP A 78 3.34 -5.60 13.97
C ASP A 78 4.41 -6.64 14.35
N ASN A 79 5.48 -6.72 13.56
CA ASN A 79 6.54 -7.71 13.71
C ASN A 79 7.68 -7.26 14.64
N LEU A 80 7.75 -5.98 15.02
CA LEU A 80 8.83 -5.42 15.84
C LEU A 80 8.98 -6.12 17.20
N LYS A 81 7.88 -6.65 17.77
CA LYS A 81 7.91 -7.41 19.03
C LYS A 81 8.71 -8.71 18.93
N ASP A 82 8.75 -9.32 17.75
CA ASP A 82 9.48 -10.55 17.50
C ASP A 82 10.93 -10.30 17.07
N ILE A 83 11.23 -9.09 16.54
CA ILE A 83 12.59 -8.67 16.20
C ILE A 83 13.51 -8.61 17.43
N PHE A 84 12.99 -8.24 18.61
CA PHE A 84 13.77 -8.26 19.85
C PHE A 84 14.24 -9.66 20.26
N LYS A 85 13.65 -10.72 19.68
CA LYS A 85 14.04 -12.12 19.92
C LYS A 85 15.01 -12.64 18.86
N LEU A 86 15.34 -11.85 17.84
CA LEU A 86 16.33 -12.23 16.83
C LEU A 86 17.73 -12.06 17.44
N GLU A 87 18.44 -13.17 17.60
CA GLU A 87 19.87 -13.14 17.87
C GLU A 87 20.60 -12.63 16.63
N TRP A 88 21.06 -11.39 16.70
CA TRP A 88 21.89 -10.80 15.66
C TRP A 88 23.24 -11.50 15.68
N LYS A 89 23.51 -12.37 14.70
CA LYS A 89 24.87 -12.86 14.46
C LYS A 89 25.69 -11.69 13.90
N ILE A 90 26.58 -11.17 14.75
CA ILE A 90 27.66 -10.26 14.36
C ILE A 90 28.70 -11.05 13.56
#